data_AF-A0A109PNR5-F1
#
_entry.id   AF-A0A109PNR5-F1
#
_cell.length_a   1.000
_cell.length_b   1.000
_cell.length_c   1.000
_cell.angle_alpha   90.00
_cell.angle_beta   90.00
_cell.angle_gamma   90.00
#
_symmetry.space_group_name_H-M   'P 1'
#
loop_
_entity.id
_entity.type
_entity.pdbx_description
1 polymer ?
#
loop_
_entity_poly.entity_id
_entity_poly.type
_entity_poly.pdbx_seq_one_letter_code
_entity_poly.pdbx_strand_id
1 'polypeptide(L)' 'DPPDKLFTVHGLWPSNSTGRDPKYCNPSNVTSHMLKNIQAQLEMIWPN' A
#
# COMPACT_ATOMS: atom_id res chain seq x y z
N ASP A 1 11.24 -11.00 21.63
CA ASP A 1 10.05 -10.22 21.25
C ASP A 1 8.81 -11.08 21.21
N PRO A 2 7.64 -10.53 21.59
CA PRO A 2 6.38 -11.25 21.40
C PRO A 2 6.13 -11.42 19.89
N PRO A 3 5.52 -12.54 19.45
CA PRO A 3 5.24 -12.82 18.04
C PRO A 3 4.29 -11.80 17.38
N ASP A 4 3.67 -10.93 18.18
CA ASP A 4 2.54 -10.09 17.81
C ASP A 4 2.93 -8.69 17.30
N LYS A 5 4.22 -8.40 17.13
CA LYS A 5 4.73 -7.09 16.69
C LYS A 5 5.50 -7.19 15.40
N LEU A 6 4.79 -7.53 14.33
CA LEU A 6 5.32 -7.45 12.97
C LEU A 6 5.11 -6.05 12.40
N PHE A 7 6.07 -5.55 11.64
CA PHE A 7 5.87 -4.34 10.85
C PHE A 7 4.82 -4.60 9.77
N THR A 8 3.85 -3.70 9.64
CA THR A 8 2.85 -3.71 8.58
C THR A 8 3.04 -2.49 7.69
N VAL A 9 2.53 -2.58 6.47
CA VAL A 9 2.53 -1.48 5.51
C VAL A 9 1.37 -0.53 5.86
N HIS A 10 1.68 0.75 6.05
CA HIS A 10 0.66 1.80 6.13
C HIS A 10 0.33 2.33 4.72
N GLY A 11 1.36 2.57 3.90
CA GLY A 11 1.19 3.07 2.56
C GLY A 11 2.49 3.16 1.76
N LEU A 12 2.31 3.38 0.46
CA LEU A 12 3.37 3.71 -0.48
C LEU A 12 3.05 5.07 -1.08
N TRP A 13 3.86 6.08 -0.75
CA TRP A 13 3.70 7.44 -1.25
C TRP A 13 4.85 7.79 -2.19
N PRO A 14 4.58 8.09 -3.47
CA PRO A 14 5.57 8.71 -4.34
C PRO A 14 6.03 10.02 -3.72
N SER A 15 7.35 10.24 -3.69
CA SER A 15 7.92 11.47 -3.15
C SER A 15 8.85 12.15 -4.14
N ASN A 16 8.85 13.48 -4.11
CA ASN A 16 9.83 14.30 -4.82
C ASN A 16 10.76 14.95 -3.78
N SER A 17 12.03 14.53 -3.76
CA SER A 17 13.03 15.03 -2.80
C SER A 17 13.32 16.53 -2.93
N THR A 18 12.94 17.15 -4.05
CA THR A 18 13.25 18.57 -4.36
C THR A 18 12.01 19.44 -4.45
N GLY A 19 10.82 18.84 -4.43
CA GLY A 19 9.56 19.50 -4.76
C GLY A 19 8.40 18.92 -3.98
N ARG A 20 7.17 19.20 -4.44
CA ARG A 20 5.99 18.59 -3.81
C ARG A 20 5.82 17.16 -4.26
N ASP A 21 5.43 16.31 -3.33
CA ASP A 21 5.06 14.94 -3.60
C ASP A 21 3.82 14.90 -4.52
N PRO A 22 3.88 14.14 -5.63
CA PRO A 22 2.75 14.03 -6.53
C PRO A 22 1.64 13.19 -5.89
N LYS A 23 0.39 13.60 -6.15
CA LYS A 23 -0.81 12.90 -5.70
C LYS A 23 -1.88 12.97 -6.77
N TYR A 24 -2.71 11.94 -6.85
CA TYR A 24 -3.83 11.85 -7.82
C TYR A 24 -3.39 11.96 -9.29
N CYS A 25 -2.30 11.29 -9.66
CA CYS A 25 -1.73 11.39 -11.02
C CYS A 25 -2.62 10.78 -12.12
N ASN A 26 -3.43 9.77 -11.81
CA ASN A 26 -4.33 9.11 -12.75
C ASN A 26 -5.70 8.90 -12.09
N PRO A 27 -6.81 9.26 -12.75
CA PRO A 27 -8.17 9.02 -12.24
C PRO A 27 -8.62 7.56 -12.34
N SER A 28 -7.82 6.67 -12.93
CA SER A 28 -8.15 5.24 -13.02
C SER A 28 -8.13 4.59 -11.64
N ASN A 29 -9.24 3.93 -11.28
CA ASN A 29 -9.35 3.23 -10.02
C ASN A 29 -8.70 1.84 -10.08
N VAL A 30 -8.01 1.45 -9.01
CA VAL A 30 -7.58 0.07 -8.80
C VAL A 30 -8.81 -0.77 -8.44
N THR A 31 -9.00 -1.90 -9.13
CA THR A 31 -10.12 -2.82 -8.86
C THR A 31 -9.64 -4.05 -8.10
N SER A 32 -10.51 -4.65 -7.29
CA SER A 32 -10.18 -5.88 -6.52
C SER A 32 -9.72 -7.03 -7.42
N HIS A 33 -10.29 -7.14 -8.63
CA HIS A 33 -9.88 -8.15 -9.62
C HIS A 33 -8.40 -8.05 -9.98
N MET A 34 -7.84 -6.83 -10.06
CA MET A 34 -6.42 -6.62 -10.35
C MET A 34 -5.50 -7.10 -9.23
N LEU A 35 -6.00 -7.14 -7.99
CA LEU A 35 -5.24 -7.50 -6.79
C LEU A 35 -5.48 -8.95 -6.35
N LYS A 36 -6.31 -9.72 -7.07
CA LYS A 36 -6.76 -11.07 -6.67
C LYS A 36 -5.60 -12.00 -6.29
N ASN A 37 -4.48 -11.92 -7.02
CA ASN A 37 -3.33 -12.80 -6.83
C ASN A 37 -2.52 -12.47 -5.56
N ILE A 38 -2.67 -11.26 -5.00
CA ILE A 38 -1.92 -10.80 -3.82
C ILE A 38 -2.81 -10.53 -2.60
N GLN A 39 -4.12 -10.78 -2.71
CA GLN A 39 -5.10 -10.45 -1.68
C GLN A 39 -4.75 -11.03 -0.30
N ALA A 40 -4.42 -12.33 -0.24
CA ALA A 40 -4.08 -12.98 1.04
C ALA A 40 -2.82 -12.39 1.69
N GLN A 41 -1.86 -11.91 0.89
CA GLN A 41 -0.68 -11.24 1.42
C GLN A 41 -1.05 -9.86 1.97
N LEU A 42 -1.86 -9.09 1.25
CA LEU A 42 -2.33 -7.78 1.70
C LEU A 42 -3.07 -7.87 3.03
N GLU A 43 -3.94 -8.87 3.22
CA GLU A 43 -4.67 -9.09 4.48
C GLU A 43 -3.72 -9.34 5.68
N MET A 44 -2.54 -9.91 5.43
CA MET A 44 -1.54 -10.19 6.47
C MET A 44 -0.57 -9.04 6.70
N ILE A 45 -0.07 -8.39 5.64
CA ILE A 45 1.05 -7.43 5.72
C ILE A 45 0.61 -5.97 5.57
N TRP A 46 -0.60 -5.72 5.07
CA TRP A 46 -1.17 -4.38 4.88
C TRP A 46 -2.64 -4.34 5.36
N PRO A 47 -2.89 -4.61 6.65
CA PRO A 47 -4.24 -4.58 7.22
C PRO A 47 -4.79 -3.14 7.30
N ASN A 48 -6.11 -3.02 7.42
CA ASN A 48 -6.83 -1.76 7.67
C ASN A 48 -6.95 -1.46 9.17
#